data_AF-A0A1C5G1H2-F1
#
_entry.id   AF-A0A1C5G1H2-F1
#
_cell.length_a   1.000
_cell.length_b   1.000
_cell.length_c   1.000
_cell.angle_alpha   90.00
_cell.angle_beta   90.00
_cell.angle_gamma   90.00
#
_symmetry.space_group_name_H-M   'P 1'
#
loop_
_entity.id
_entity.type
_entity.pdbx_description
1 polymer ?
#
loop_
_entity_poly.entity_id
_entity_poly.type
_entity_poly.pdbx_seq_one_letter_code
_entity_poly.pdbx_strand_id
1 'polypeptide(L)'
;AVTALPAHAAPGAAAAPGLELKDGTLEWGVKAGFRKYVTGPIAHGAIEVADGAEQAPDNGPFTFTDGTGTYDTSTHAVDTTFKGKVRFTGHAGALDLTLADLKVRTEGTSGEITADVTTSGTTSDDVALATLDLSGVTPGTGEGGRMTFADIPAKLTADGAKAFNDMYQEGQELDPATLAVTPGAATSPTPSATPTPTRSPSASPTPTAPTPTRTANGPTKAPATESSGAAPGVVDGNLDWGVKKSFRDYVTGPIAKGKITLTGGAVDHGDGYRFPHGEGAYDAGEGSLDAAFDGAVRFTGHEGALDLKFSDLSIEVEGAKGALVADVSSKDRETGEVTDSEDVKVADLATGSALPEPEDGVITLTDVPAALTADGAKAFGGFYAAGDALDPVTVAVSLDEDADLPGGNTGDTGGGDDTGGTDTGGSTTGGGAVTGGSTTGGTGSLATTGADIPTGALLGGAGAMVVAGTAAVLAAA
;
A
#
# COMPACT_ATOMS: atom_id res chain seq x y z
N ALA A 1 41.22 60.14 -6.51
CA ALA A 1 40.54 58.91 -6.02
C ALA A 1 40.00 59.24 -4.64
N VAL A 2 38.68 59.36 -4.49
CA VAL A 2 38.04 59.61 -3.19
C VAL A 2 37.57 58.25 -2.66
N THR A 3 38.05 57.93 -1.46
CA THR A 3 37.78 56.71 -0.69
C THR A 3 36.31 56.62 -0.30
N ALA A 4 35.63 55.53 -0.70
CA ALA A 4 34.31 55.18 -0.22
C ALA A 4 34.42 54.36 1.09
N LEU A 5 33.71 54.80 2.13
CA LEU A 5 33.53 54.06 3.39
C LEU A 5 32.52 52.92 3.18
N PRO A 6 32.69 51.75 3.84
CA PRO A 6 31.71 50.67 3.74
C PRO A 6 30.46 51.01 4.56
N ALA A 7 29.29 50.90 3.91
CA ALA A 7 28.00 50.93 4.59
C ALA A 7 27.90 49.73 5.53
N HIS A 8 27.61 49.99 6.80
CA HIS A 8 27.32 48.95 7.77
C HIS A 8 26.00 48.26 7.39
N ALA A 9 26.06 46.94 7.22
CA ALA A 9 24.87 46.12 7.05
C ALA A 9 23.92 46.33 8.23
N ALA A 10 22.63 46.56 7.94
CA ALA A 10 21.59 46.53 8.94
C ALA A 10 21.59 45.15 9.60
N PRO A 11 21.39 45.05 10.94
CA PRO A 11 21.26 43.76 11.59
C PRO A 11 20.05 43.02 10.99
N GLY A 12 20.27 41.77 10.61
CA GLY A 12 19.24 40.89 10.06
C GLY A 12 18.00 40.85 10.96
N ALA A 13 16.84 40.75 10.33
CA ALA A 13 15.57 40.55 11.03
C ALA A 13 15.74 39.42 12.04
N ALA A 14 15.48 39.73 13.31
CA ALA A 14 15.49 38.73 14.38
C ALA A 14 14.48 37.63 14.03
N ALA A 15 14.92 36.37 14.09
CA ALA A 15 14.03 35.22 13.99
C ALA A 15 12.89 35.39 15.01
N ALA A 16 11.65 35.14 14.58
CA ALA A 16 10.51 35.15 15.48
C ALA A 16 10.78 34.16 16.64
N PRO A 17 10.42 34.50 17.89
CA PRO A 17 10.70 33.63 19.01
C PRO A 17 9.75 32.42 18.96
N GLY A 18 10.26 31.28 18.51
CA GLY A 18 9.64 29.99 18.77
C GLY A 18 9.59 29.74 20.28
N LEU A 19 8.46 29.26 20.77
CA LEU A 19 8.33 28.78 22.14
C LEU A 19 8.86 27.36 22.22
N GLU A 20 9.73 27.08 23.17
CA GLU A 20 10.13 25.72 23.50
C GLU A 20 8.91 24.94 24.02
N LEU A 21 8.72 23.71 23.54
CA LEU A 21 7.71 22.79 24.06
C LEU A 21 8.34 21.96 25.17
N LYS A 22 7.77 22.05 26.37
CA LYS A 22 8.27 21.37 27.57
C LYS A 22 7.63 20.00 27.82
N ASP A 23 6.53 19.72 27.13
CA ASP A 23 5.76 18.50 27.24
C ASP A 23 4.85 18.34 26.02
N GLY A 24 4.61 17.10 25.63
CA GLY A 24 3.73 16.77 24.52
C GLY A 24 3.40 15.28 24.48
N THR A 25 2.27 14.97 23.87
CA THR A 25 1.83 13.59 23.59
C THR A 25 1.35 13.46 22.17
N LEU A 26 1.68 12.35 21.53
CA LEU A 26 1.09 11.90 20.28
C LEU A 26 0.28 10.64 20.56
N GLU A 27 -1.03 10.71 20.38
CA GLU A 27 -1.89 9.53 20.34
C GLU A 27 -2.14 9.13 18.89
N TRP A 28 -1.70 7.94 18.51
CA TRP A 28 -1.84 7.44 17.14
C TRP A 28 -1.80 5.92 17.09
N GLY A 29 -2.75 5.31 16.38
CA GLY A 29 -2.85 3.86 16.27
C GLY A 29 -2.07 3.25 15.10
N VAL A 30 -1.50 4.05 14.20
CA VAL A 30 -1.04 3.61 12.87
C VAL A 30 -2.23 3.18 12.00
N LYS A 31 -2.75 1.94 12.17
CA LYS A 31 -3.95 1.46 11.48
C LYS A 31 -4.64 0.35 12.28
N ALA A 32 -5.93 0.53 12.59
CA ALA A 32 -6.69 -0.43 13.40
C ALA A 32 -6.73 -1.83 12.78
N GLY A 33 -6.95 -1.94 11.47
CA GLY A 33 -6.93 -3.22 10.75
C GLY A 33 -5.59 -3.95 10.86
N PHE A 34 -4.49 -3.21 10.82
CA PHE A 34 -3.14 -3.77 11.00
C PHE A 34 -2.91 -4.27 12.43
N ARG A 35 -3.29 -3.49 13.44
CA ARG A 35 -3.18 -3.93 14.84
C ARG A 35 -4.00 -5.20 15.12
N LYS A 36 -5.23 -5.25 14.61
CA LYS A 36 -6.10 -6.44 14.71
C LYS A 36 -5.49 -7.66 14.03
N TYR A 37 -4.91 -7.47 12.85
CA TYR A 37 -4.20 -8.52 12.14
C TYR A 37 -3.04 -9.09 12.97
N VAL A 38 -2.19 -8.22 13.55
CA VAL A 38 -1.02 -8.61 14.34
C VAL A 38 -1.43 -9.44 15.57
N THR A 39 -2.43 -9.01 16.33
CA THR A 39 -2.89 -9.73 17.53
C THR A 39 -3.89 -10.85 17.22
N GLY A 40 -4.33 -10.95 15.97
CA GLY A 40 -5.39 -11.86 15.54
C GLY A 40 -4.91 -13.30 15.35
N PRO A 41 -5.84 -14.22 15.02
CA PRO A 41 -5.56 -15.64 14.85
C PRO A 41 -4.72 -15.96 13.61
N ILE A 42 -4.37 -14.96 12.80
CA ILE A 42 -3.58 -15.14 11.59
C ILE A 42 -2.11 -14.90 11.89
N ALA A 43 -1.78 -13.71 12.40
CA ALA A 43 -0.40 -13.40 12.73
C ALA A 43 0.07 -14.06 14.01
N HIS A 44 -0.85 -14.42 14.92
CA HIS A 44 -0.51 -14.97 16.25
C HIS A 44 0.60 -14.16 16.92
N GLY A 45 0.53 -12.85 16.74
CA GLY A 45 1.58 -11.91 17.04
C GLY A 45 1.38 -11.18 18.36
N ALA A 46 2.29 -10.24 18.59
CA ALA A 46 2.24 -9.36 19.74
C ALA A 46 2.59 -7.93 19.32
N ILE A 47 1.99 -6.99 20.04
CA ILE A 47 2.33 -5.58 19.98
C ILE A 47 2.97 -5.24 21.32
N GLU A 48 4.23 -4.82 21.28
CA GLU A 48 5.00 -4.46 22.46
C GLU A 48 5.34 -2.99 22.41
N VAL A 49 4.97 -2.25 23.45
CA VAL A 49 5.38 -0.85 23.63
C VAL A 49 6.54 -0.77 24.61
N ALA A 50 7.45 0.17 24.36
CA ALA A 50 8.63 0.40 25.18
C ALA A 50 8.97 1.91 25.22
N ASP A 51 9.97 2.26 26.02
CA ASP A 51 10.59 3.59 26.06
C ASP A 51 9.60 4.75 26.33
N GLY A 52 8.54 4.48 27.09
CA GLY A 52 7.53 5.47 27.47
C GLY A 52 6.29 5.52 26.58
N ALA A 53 6.22 4.70 25.53
CA ALA A 53 4.97 4.46 24.82
C ALA A 53 4.03 3.61 25.68
N GLU A 54 2.74 3.94 25.64
CA GLU A 54 1.66 3.15 26.23
C GLU A 54 0.67 2.75 25.14
N GLN A 55 0.00 1.60 25.30
CA GLN A 55 -1.10 1.20 24.41
C GLN A 55 -2.43 1.29 25.16
N ALA A 56 -3.42 1.92 24.55
CA ALA A 56 -4.78 1.95 25.08
C ALA A 56 -5.38 0.53 25.14
N PRO A 57 -6.36 0.28 26.06
CA PRO A 57 -7.05 -1.01 26.15
C PRO A 57 -7.67 -1.46 24.83
N ASP A 58 -8.02 -2.76 24.75
CA ASP A 58 -8.75 -3.35 23.62
C ASP A 58 -8.05 -3.17 22.26
N ASN A 59 -6.71 -3.26 22.27
CA ASN A 59 -5.87 -3.05 21.09
C ASN A 59 -6.02 -1.64 20.49
N GLY A 60 -6.24 -0.65 21.35
CA GLY A 60 -6.42 0.75 21.00
C GLY A 60 -5.15 1.44 20.51
N PRO A 61 -5.22 2.77 20.28
CA PRO A 61 -4.09 3.56 19.81
C PRO A 61 -2.93 3.61 20.82
N PHE A 62 -1.75 4.02 20.34
CA PHE A 62 -0.57 4.21 21.18
C PHE A 62 -0.46 5.66 21.62
N THR A 63 -0.02 5.88 22.86
CA THR A 63 0.33 7.20 23.37
C THR A 63 1.84 7.29 23.53
N PHE A 64 2.47 8.13 22.71
CA PHE A 64 3.88 8.50 22.79
C PHE A 64 4.00 9.77 23.64
N THR A 65 4.93 9.78 24.59
CA THR A 65 4.99 10.78 25.66
C THR A 65 6.31 11.56 25.65
N ASP A 66 6.50 12.47 26.61
CA ASP A 66 7.69 13.31 26.75
C ASP A 66 8.04 14.09 25.47
N GLY A 67 7.00 14.55 24.74
CA GLY A 67 7.15 15.33 23.53
C GLY A 67 7.89 16.65 23.79
N THR A 68 9.02 16.85 23.12
CA THR A 68 9.80 18.10 23.21
C THR A 68 10.09 18.65 21.82
N GLY A 69 10.27 19.96 21.73
CA GLY A 69 10.52 20.63 20.46
C GLY A 69 10.17 22.10 20.49
N THR A 70 9.63 22.61 19.39
CA THR A 70 9.37 24.04 19.21
C THR A 70 8.00 24.32 18.64
N TYR A 71 7.44 25.47 19.04
CA TYR A 71 6.22 26.04 18.49
C TYR A 71 6.50 27.43 17.95
N ASP A 72 6.35 27.61 16.64
CA ASP A 72 6.50 28.91 16.00
C ASP A 72 5.22 29.72 16.20
N THR A 73 5.31 30.84 16.92
CA THR A 73 4.15 31.68 17.24
C THR A 73 3.63 32.50 16.07
N SER A 74 4.39 32.59 14.97
CA SER A 74 4.04 33.34 13.77
C SER A 74 3.34 32.49 12.71
N THR A 75 3.79 31.24 12.53
CA THR A 75 3.21 30.29 11.56
C THR A 75 2.31 29.26 12.22
N HIS A 76 2.29 29.21 13.57
CA HIS A 76 1.66 28.16 14.36
C HIS A 76 2.21 26.75 14.07
N ALA A 77 3.41 26.67 13.48
CA ALA A 77 4.09 25.42 13.22
C ALA A 77 4.53 24.74 14.51
N VAL A 78 4.35 23.43 14.58
CA VAL A 78 4.84 22.58 15.67
C VAL A 78 5.90 21.65 15.10
N ASP A 79 7.06 21.57 15.73
CA ASP A 79 8.05 20.51 15.47
C ASP A 79 8.33 19.82 16.81
N THR A 80 7.97 18.54 16.93
CA THR A 80 8.06 17.79 18.19
C THR A 80 8.62 16.40 17.94
N THR A 81 9.53 15.97 18.82
CA THR A 81 10.01 14.57 18.91
C THR A 81 9.43 13.94 20.18
N PHE A 82 9.00 12.69 20.08
CA PHE A 82 8.39 11.95 21.19
C PHE A 82 9.28 10.79 21.61
N LYS A 83 9.23 10.46 22.90
CA LYS A 83 9.71 9.17 23.37
C LYS A 83 8.68 8.10 23.11
N GLY A 84 9.18 6.88 23.00
CA GLY A 84 8.38 5.68 22.88
C GLY A 84 8.72 4.90 21.64
N LYS A 85 8.46 3.61 21.73
CA LYS A 85 8.68 2.63 20.69
C LYS A 85 7.50 1.68 20.67
N VAL A 86 7.08 1.29 19.47
CA VAL A 86 6.14 0.18 19.28
C VAL A 86 6.78 -0.86 18.37
N ARG A 87 6.71 -2.12 18.77
CA ARG A 87 7.16 -3.26 17.99
C ARG A 87 6.00 -4.20 17.72
N PHE A 88 5.77 -4.47 16.44
CA PHE A 88 4.82 -5.44 15.94
C PHE A 88 5.59 -6.71 15.57
N THR A 89 5.23 -7.83 16.17
CA THR A 89 5.76 -9.14 15.80
C THR A 89 4.62 -10.08 15.42
N GLY A 90 4.86 -10.99 14.48
CA GLY A 90 3.88 -11.98 14.05
C GLY A 90 4.50 -13.04 13.16
N HIS A 91 3.74 -14.08 12.85
CA HIS A 91 4.14 -15.16 11.93
C HIS A 91 5.45 -15.83 12.34
N ALA A 92 5.57 -16.14 13.64
CA ALA A 92 6.77 -16.69 14.24
C ALA A 92 8.05 -15.87 13.94
N GLY A 93 7.92 -14.53 13.86
CA GLY A 93 9.01 -13.59 13.64
C GLY A 93 9.22 -13.18 12.17
N ALA A 94 8.42 -13.70 11.23
CA ALA A 94 8.48 -13.25 9.84
C ALA A 94 7.94 -11.82 9.66
N LEU A 95 6.98 -11.42 10.50
CA LEU A 95 6.64 -10.01 10.70
C LEU A 95 7.41 -9.52 11.93
N ASP A 96 8.29 -8.54 11.72
CA ASP A 96 9.02 -7.84 12.78
C ASP A 96 9.25 -6.39 12.33
N LEU A 97 8.36 -5.51 12.76
CA LEU A 97 8.33 -4.08 12.43
C LEU A 97 8.41 -3.28 13.73
N THR A 98 9.37 -2.36 13.83
CA THR A 98 9.46 -1.42 14.94
C THR A 98 9.35 0.00 14.43
N LEU A 99 8.54 0.81 15.11
CA LEU A 99 8.51 2.26 14.96
C LEU A 99 9.08 2.90 16.22
N ALA A 100 10.06 3.80 16.07
CA ALA A 100 10.68 4.56 17.16
C ALA A 100 11.02 5.97 16.69
N ASP A 101 11.48 6.84 17.60
CA ASP A 101 11.84 8.24 17.30
C ASP A 101 10.74 8.99 16.52
N LEU A 102 9.48 8.88 16.97
CA LEU A 102 8.37 9.52 16.29
C LEU A 102 8.51 11.04 16.37
N LYS A 103 8.34 11.70 15.23
CA LYS A 103 8.33 13.16 15.13
C LYS A 103 7.06 13.62 14.46
N VAL A 104 6.55 14.76 14.89
CA VAL A 104 5.44 15.45 14.24
C VAL A 104 5.88 16.84 13.86
N ARG A 105 5.77 17.16 12.56
CA ARG A 105 5.96 18.51 12.04
C ARG A 105 4.64 19.01 11.47
N THR A 106 4.22 20.21 11.84
CA THR A 106 3.06 20.89 11.25
C THR A 106 3.46 22.25 10.72
N GLU A 107 2.86 22.67 9.60
CA GLU A 107 3.00 23.99 9.02
C GLU A 107 1.64 24.40 8.41
N GLY A 108 1.07 25.50 8.91
CA GLY A 108 -0.25 25.96 8.49
C GLY A 108 -1.34 24.91 8.75
N THR A 109 -1.94 24.39 7.68
CA THR A 109 -3.01 23.37 7.72
C THR A 109 -2.53 21.98 7.32
N SER A 110 -1.22 21.75 7.27
CA SER A 110 -0.62 20.47 6.88
C SER A 110 0.40 20.01 7.90
N GLY A 111 0.67 18.70 7.95
CA GLY A 111 1.75 18.16 8.75
C GLY A 111 2.17 16.78 8.31
N GLU A 112 3.10 16.21 9.07
CA GLU A 112 3.70 14.92 8.79
C GLU A 112 4.11 14.22 10.09
N ILE A 113 3.95 12.90 10.11
CA ILE A 113 4.55 12.01 11.12
C ILE A 113 5.73 11.30 10.46
N THR A 114 6.93 11.46 11.02
CA THR A 114 8.10 10.64 10.66
C THR A 114 8.48 9.71 11.81
N ALA A 115 9.17 8.62 11.50
CA ALA A 115 9.70 7.71 12.50
C ALA A 115 10.91 6.94 11.96
N ASP A 116 11.74 6.45 12.86
CA ASP A 116 12.70 5.39 12.55
C ASP A 116 11.93 4.07 12.40
N VAL A 117 12.08 3.44 11.24
CA VAL A 117 11.40 2.18 10.89
C VAL A 117 12.43 1.07 10.85
N THR A 118 12.29 0.09 11.73
CA THR A 118 13.11 -1.13 11.69
C THR A 118 12.28 -2.31 11.20
N THR A 119 12.63 -2.85 10.04
CA THR A 119 11.98 -4.05 9.46
C THR A 119 13.00 -5.18 9.40
N SER A 120 12.69 -6.30 10.05
CA SER A 120 13.54 -7.50 10.10
C SER A 120 15.02 -7.20 10.47
N GLY A 121 15.23 -6.25 11.38
CA GLY A 121 16.55 -5.86 11.88
C GLY A 121 17.28 -4.78 11.06
N THR A 122 16.70 -4.28 9.98
CA THR A 122 17.25 -3.15 9.20
C THR A 122 16.48 -1.88 9.53
N THR A 123 17.20 -0.84 9.99
CA THR A 123 16.60 0.46 10.35
C THR A 123 16.75 1.46 9.19
N SER A 124 15.67 2.15 8.88
CA SER A 124 15.63 3.35 8.04
C SER A 124 15.22 4.52 8.91
N ASP A 125 16.05 5.57 8.94
CA ASP A 125 15.85 6.72 9.82
C ASP A 125 14.88 7.72 9.18
N ASP A 126 14.09 8.41 10.01
CA ASP A 126 13.23 9.53 9.61
C ASP A 126 12.31 9.24 8.39
N VAL A 127 11.76 8.04 8.32
CA VAL A 127 10.81 7.68 7.26
C VAL A 127 9.55 8.54 7.43
N ALA A 128 9.23 9.30 6.39
CA ALA A 128 7.95 9.95 6.20
C ALA A 128 6.85 8.88 6.22
N LEU A 129 6.13 8.69 7.33
CA LEU A 129 5.12 7.63 7.44
C LEU A 129 3.74 8.11 7.02
N ALA A 130 3.34 9.29 7.50
CA ALA A 130 1.98 9.79 7.30
C ALA A 130 1.95 11.29 7.07
N THR A 131 1.13 11.72 6.11
CA THR A 131 0.70 13.12 6.01
C THR A 131 -0.48 13.38 6.94
N LEU A 132 -0.57 14.61 7.45
CA LEU A 132 -1.61 15.09 8.35
C LEU A 132 -2.37 16.25 7.72
N ASP A 133 -3.70 16.20 7.75
CA ASP A 133 -4.57 17.28 7.29
C ASP A 133 -5.16 18.05 8.49
N LEU A 134 -4.69 19.27 8.71
CA LEU A 134 -5.16 20.12 9.80
C LEU A 134 -6.21 21.14 9.33
N SER A 135 -6.66 21.10 8.07
CA SER A 135 -7.59 22.10 7.51
C SER A 135 -8.93 22.20 8.26
N GLY A 136 -9.38 21.09 8.84
CA GLY A 136 -10.57 21.02 9.69
C GLY A 136 -10.28 21.03 11.20
N VAL A 137 -9.01 21.08 11.61
CA VAL A 137 -8.61 20.90 13.00
C VAL A 137 -8.40 22.25 13.67
N THR A 138 -9.15 22.49 14.75
CA THR A 138 -8.96 23.67 15.60
C THR A 138 -8.33 23.22 16.93
N PRO A 139 -7.21 23.82 17.37
CA PRO A 139 -6.60 23.44 18.64
C PRO A 139 -7.52 23.78 19.81
N GLY A 140 -7.85 22.76 20.61
CA GLY A 140 -8.42 22.96 21.94
C GLY A 140 -7.39 23.58 22.88
N THR A 141 -7.86 24.30 23.90
CA THR A 141 -7.00 24.88 24.95
C THR A 141 -7.28 24.19 26.27
N GLY A 142 -6.20 23.74 26.93
CA GLY A 142 -6.23 23.10 28.25
C GLY A 142 -5.46 23.88 29.30
N GLU A 143 -5.37 23.30 30.49
CA GLU A 143 -4.61 23.84 31.61
C GLU A 143 -3.14 24.06 31.23
N GLY A 144 -2.52 25.12 31.77
CA GLY A 144 -1.11 25.43 31.53
C GLY A 144 -0.78 25.83 30.09
N GLY A 145 -1.78 26.16 29.27
CA GLY A 145 -1.60 26.53 27.87
C GLY A 145 -1.43 25.33 26.94
N ARG A 146 -1.79 24.12 27.38
CA ARG A 146 -1.77 22.92 26.54
C ARG A 146 -2.68 23.11 25.32
N MET A 147 -2.14 22.89 24.14
CA MET A 147 -2.86 22.91 22.87
C MET A 147 -3.10 21.47 22.42
N THR A 148 -4.34 21.13 22.09
CA THR A 148 -4.70 19.77 21.64
C THR A 148 -5.33 19.84 20.26
N PHE A 149 -4.68 19.21 19.29
CA PHE A 149 -5.13 19.01 17.92
C PHE A 149 -5.66 17.57 17.84
N ALA A 150 -6.96 17.41 18.03
CA ALA A 150 -7.60 16.10 18.07
C ALA A 150 -8.04 15.65 16.67
N ASP A 151 -8.11 14.32 16.51
CA ASP A 151 -8.72 13.65 15.36
C ASP A 151 -8.17 14.11 14.00
N ILE A 152 -6.87 14.40 13.92
CA ILE A 152 -6.20 14.86 12.70
C ILE A 152 -6.23 13.71 11.69
N PRO A 153 -6.92 13.84 10.55
CA PRO A 153 -6.89 12.84 9.50
C PRO A 153 -5.46 12.59 9.04
N ALA A 154 -5.09 11.31 9.00
CA ALA A 154 -3.77 10.85 8.60
C ALA A 154 -3.86 9.95 7.37
N LYS A 155 -2.94 10.14 6.42
CA LYS A 155 -2.83 9.32 5.21
C LYS A 155 -1.41 8.82 5.03
N LEU A 156 -1.27 7.55 4.68
CA LEU A 156 0.02 6.90 4.42
C LEU A 156 0.73 7.59 3.25
N THR A 157 2.04 7.83 3.39
CA THR A 157 2.87 8.35 2.29
C THR A 157 3.35 7.20 1.38
N ALA A 158 4.01 7.53 0.27
CA ALA A 158 4.71 6.54 -0.55
C ALA A 158 5.83 5.80 0.21
N ASP A 159 6.56 6.49 1.09
CA ASP A 159 7.63 5.85 1.88
C ASP A 159 7.08 5.03 3.04
N GLY A 160 5.95 5.46 3.62
CA GLY A 160 5.14 4.67 4.54
C GLY A 160 4.64 3.38 3.89
N ALA A 161 4.12 3.43 2.65
CA ALA A 161 3.69 2.24 1.92
C ALA A 161 4.81 1.18 1.82
N LYS A 162 6.02 1.60 1.47
CA LYS A 162 7.21 0.72 1.41
C LYS A 162 7.57 0.15 2.78
N ALA A 163 7.46 0.93 3.86
CA ALA A 163 7.68 0.45 5.23
C ALA A 163 6.73 -0.71 5.61
N PHE A 164 5.55 -0.77 4.98
CA PHE A 164 4.59 -1.88 5.10
C PHE A 164 4.64 -2.85 3.91
N ASN A 165 5.79 -2.95 3.22
CA ASN A 165 6.01 -3.85 2.07
C ASN A 165 4.98 -3.68 0.94
N ASP A 166 4.54 -2.45 0.68
CA ASP A 166 3.56 -2.11 -0.37
C ASP A 166 2.22 -2.88 -0.24
N MET A 167 1.93 -3.34 0.98
CA MET A 167 0.63 -3.91 1.34
C MET A 167 -0.46 -2.84 1.37
N TYR A 168 -0.09 -1.58 1.61
CA TYR A 168 -1.00 -0.44 1.56
C TYR A 168 -0.44 0.57 0.55
N GLN A 169 -1.33 1.35 -0.07
CA GLN A 169 -0.95 2.35 -1.06
C GLN A 169 -0.69 3.72 -0.42
N GLU A 170 0.01 4.59 -1.15
CA GLU A 170 0.04 6.01 -0.82
C GLU A 170 -1.38 6.59 -0.79
N GLY A 171 -1.62 7.48 0.16
CA GLY A 171 -2.93 8.08 0.40
C GLY A 171 -3.86 7.22 1.26
N GLN A 172 -3.47 5.97 1.59
CA GLN A 172 -4.30 5.07 2.39
C GLN A 172 -4.64 5.69 3.74
N GLU A 173 -5.92 5.65 4.10
CA GLU A 173 -6.36 6.16 5.38
C GLU A 173 -5.75 5.35 6.53
N LEU A 174 -5.15 6.09 7.46
CA LEU A 174 -4.60 5.62 8.70
C LEU A 174 -5.52 6.02 9.86
N ASP A 175 -5.24 5.51 11.05
CA ASP A 175 -5.95 5.98 12.23
C ASP A 175 -5.67 7.49 12.40
N PRO A 176 -6.69 8.30 12.74
CA PRO A 176 -6.47 9.72 12.99
C PRO A 176 -5.51 9.91 14.18
N ALA A 177 -4.72 10.97 14.12
CA ALA A 177 -3.74 11.30 15.15
C ALA A 177 -4.28 12.41 16.07
N THR A 178 -3.96 12.33 17.36
CA THR A 178 -4.17 13.43 18.30
C THR A 178 -2.85 13.92 18.84
N LEU A 179 -2.52 15.18 18.56
CA LEU A 179 -1.31 15.85 19.04
C LEU A 179 -1.68 16.79 20.19
N ALA A 180 -1.06 16.64 21.35
CA ALA A 180 -1.14 17.62 22.42
C ALA A 180 0.25 18.15 22.76
N VAL A 181 0.42 19.47 22.86
CA VAL A 181 1.71 20.10 23.19
C VAL A 181 1.51 21.22 24.20
N THR A 182 2.48 21.38 25.10
CA THR A 182 2.45 22.42 26.14
C THR A 182 3.65 23.33 25.97
N PRO A 183 3.44 24.60 25.59
CA PRO A 183 4.52 25.57 25.53
C PRO A 183 5.16 25.80 26.90
N GLY A 184 6.46 26.01 26.91
CA GLY A 184 7.21 26.54 28.04
C GLY A 184 6.79 27.97 28.36
N ALA A 185 7.12 28.43 29.57
CA ALA A 185 6.92 29.84 29.91
C ALA A 185 7.78 30.69 28.96
N ALA A 186 7.16 31.67 28.29
CA ALA A 186 7.88 32.60 27.45
C ALA A 186 9.00 33.27 28.27
N THR A 187 10.25 33.04 27.88
CA THR A 187 11.37 33.83 28.37
C THR A 187 11.15 35.24 27.83
N SER A 188 10.66 36.14 28.69
CA SER A 188 10.44 37.54 28.29
C SER A 188 11.77 38.11 27.78
N PRO A 189 11.88 38.53 26.50
CA PRO A 189 12.96 39.42 26.14
C PRO A 189 12.79 40.70 26.95
N THR A 190 13.89 41.17 27.56
CA THR A 190 13.93 42.46 28.25
C THR A 190 13.43 43.54 27.27
N PRO A 191 12.40 44.33 27.62
CA PRO A 191 11.84 45.30 26.68
C PRO A 191 12.89 46.38 26.38
N SER A 192 13.41 46.37 25.15
CA SER A 192 14.13 47.52 24.60
C SER A 192 13.12 48.51 24.06
N ALA A 193 13.34 49.79 24.37
CA ALA A 193 12.34 50.84 24.44
C ALA A 193 11.56 51.12 23.13
N THR A 194 10.27 51.39 23.35
CA THR A 194 9.32 52.13 22.51
C THR A 194 9.93 53.39 21.87
N PRO A 195 9.51 53.71 20.63
CA PRO A 195 8.95 55.05 20.40
C PRO A 195 7.48 55.02 19.94
N THR A 196 6.69 55.91 20.54
CA THR A 196 5.26 56.18 20.28
C THR A 196 5.10 57.34 19.25
N PRO A 197 3.87 57.71 18.84
CA PRO A 197 3.29 57.48 17.52
C PRO A 197 3.23 58.76 16.64
N THR A 198 2.78 58.65 15.39
CA THR A 198 2.21 59.79 14.65
C THR A 198 0.89 59.39 13.99
N ARG A 199 -0.13 60.22 14.21
CA ARG A 199 -1.52 60.06 13.75
C ARG A 199 -1.77 60.80 12.42
N SER A 200 -2.85 60.35 11.73
CA SER A 200 -3.92 61.15 11.07
C SER A 200 -3.85 61.35 9.53
N PRO A 201 -4.97 61.55 8.78
CA PRO A 201 -6.33 60.93 8.82
C PRO A 201 -6.97 60.59 7.43
N SER A 202 -8.20 60.02 7.46
CA SER A 202 -9.34 60.14 6.50
C SER A 202 -9.28 59.42 5.12
N ALA A 203 -10.34 58.85 4.54
CA ALA A 203 -11.77 58.75 4.85
C ALA A 203 -12.42 57.60 4.01
N SER A 204 -13.56 57.08 4.49
CA SER A 204 -14.53 56.22 3.78
C SER A 204 -15.70 57.09 3.25
N PRO A 205 -16.48 56.69 2.22
CA PRO A 205 -17.68 55.87 2.45
C PRO A 205 -18.05 54.82 1.36
N THR A 206 -18.81 53.83 1.84
CA THR A 206 -19.65 52.72 1.29
C THR A 206 -20.70 53.14 0.23
N PRO A 207 -21.71 52.31 -0.20
CA PRO A 207 -21.87 50.87 -0.57
C PRO A 207 -22.45 50.70 -2.02
N THR A 208 -22.74 49.47 -2.48
CA THR A 208 -24.10 49.04 -2.97
C THR A 208 -24.05 47.67 -3.67
N ALA A 209 -24.91 46.74 -3.22
CA ALA A 209 -25.44 45.61 -3.99
C ALA A 209 -26.88 45.92 -4.44
N PRO A 210 -27.38 45.31 -5.53
CA PRO A 210 -28.46 44.33 -5.34
C PRO A 210 -28.45 43.12 -6.32
N THR A 211 -28.98 41.99 -5.85
CA THR A 211 -29.49 40.80 -6.59
C THR A 211 -30.90 41.10 -7.17
N PRO A 212 -31.72 40.16 -7.73
CA PRO A 212 -31.56 38.90 -8.50
C PRO A 212 -32.43 38.85 -9.80
N THR A 213 -32.30 37.85 -10.70
CA THR A 213 -33.46 37.07 -11.24
C THR A 213 -33.10 35.91 -12.21
N ARG A 214 -33.67 34.73 -11.89
CA ARG A 214 -34.33 33.69 -12.73
C ARG A 214 -33.89 33.46 -14.19
N THR A 215 -33.70 32.18 -14.56
CA THR A 215 -34.74 31.35 -15.22
C THR A 215 -34.26 29.90 -15.44
N ALA A 216 -35.15 28.97 -15.13
CA ALA A 216 -35.08 27.53 -15.37
C ALA A 216 -35.26 27.20 -16.86
N ASN A 217 -34.69 26.08 -17.31
CA ASN A 217 -35.36 25.18 -18.26
C ASN A 217 -34.80 23.77 -18.11
N GLY A 218 -35.73 22.82 -18.01
CA GLY A 218 -35.51 21.42 -17.71
C GLY A 218 -35.14 20.54 -18.90
N PRO A 219 -35.22 19.21 -18.72
CA PRO A 219 -34.52 18.21 -19.52
C PRO A 219 -35.26 17.90 -20.81
N THR A 220 -34.52 17.57 -21.87
CA THR A 220 -35.08 16.99 -23.09
C THR A 220 -34.60 15.55 -23.22
N LYS A 221 -35.54 14.62 -22.96
CA LYS A 221 -35.48 13.19 -23.30
C LYS A 221 -36.13 13.01 -24.67
N ALA A 222 -35.44 12.36 -25.60
CA ALA A 222 -36.00 11.72 -26.81
C ALA A 222 -34.93 10.75 -27.40
N PRO A 223 -35.30 9.77 -28.23
CA PRO A 223 -35.77 8.45 -27.82
C PRO A 223 -34.79 7.32 -28.19
N ALA A 224 -34.87 6.23 -27.43
CA ALA A 224 -34.31 4.94 -27.79
C ALA A 224 -34.83 4.49 -29.16
N THR A 225 -33.92 4.13 -30.05
CA THR A 225 -34.20 3.37 -31.26
C THR A 225 -33.57 2.00 -31.05
N GLU A 226 -34.42 1.02 -30.75
CA GLU A 226 -34.07 -0.40 -30.85
C GLU A 226 -33.64 -0.67 -32.29
N SER A 227 -32.36 -0.99 -32.48
CA SER A 227 -31.85 -1.62 -33.70
C SER A 227 -31.40 -3.01 -33.34
N SER A 228 -32.32 -3.95 -33.43
CA SER A 228 -32.03 -5.39 -33.46
C SER A 228 -31.23 -5.69 -34.74
N GLY A 229 -29.92 -5.62 -34.63
CA GLY A 229 -28.96 -6.38 -35.42
C GLY A 229 -28.08 -7.06 -34.40
N ALA A 230 -28.04 -8.40 -34.39
CA ALA A 230 -27.15 -9.12 -33.49
C ALA A 230 -25.74 -8.59 -33.72
N ALA A 231 -25.20 -7.89 -32.72
CA ALA A 231 -23.84 -7.43 -32.72
C ALA A 231 -22.93 -8.67 -32.84
N PRO A 232 -21.78 -8.59 -33.54
CA PRO A 232 -20.87 -9.73 -33.62
C PRO A 232 -20.53 -10.18 -32.19
N GLY A 233 -20.83 -11.44 -31.88
CA GLY A 233 -20.51 -12.02 -30.59
C GLY A 233 -19.00 -12.12 -30.43
N VAL A 234 -18.53 -11.99 -29.19
CA VAL A 234 -17.19 -12.41 -28.82
C VAL A 234 -17.17 -13.94 -28.84
N VAL A 235 -16.25 -14.53 -29.61
CA VAL A 235 -16.19 -15.98 -29.85
C VAL A 235 -14.98 -16.68 -29.22
N ASP A 236 -13.93 -15.93 -28.90
CA ASP A 236 -12.80 -16.38 -28.08
C ASP A 236 -12.14 -15.14 -27.44
N GLY A 237 -11.37 -15.31 -26.37
CA GLY A 237 -10.67 -14.22 -25.72
C GLY A 237 -9.79 -14.65 -24.55
N ASN A 238 -8.89 -13.75 -24.15
CA ASN A 238 -8.06 -13.90 -22.97
C ASN A 238 -8.20 -12.68 -22.06
N LEU A 239 -8.37 -12.93 -20.77
CA LEU A 239 -8.26 -11.95 -19.69
C LEU A 239 -6.96 -12.23 -18.92
N ASP A 240 -6.05 -11.26 -18.89
CA ASP A 240 -4.80 -11.31 -18.14
C ASP A 240 -4.92 -10.40 -16.91
N TRP A 241 -4.81 -10.99 -15.71
CA TRP A 241 -4.91 -10.25 -14.44
C TRP A 241 -4.15 -10.94 -13.31
N GLY A 242 -3.39 -10.15 -12.53
CA GLY A 242 -2.59 -10.67 -11.42
C GLY A 242 -3.31 -10.65 -10.05
N VAL A 243 -4.48 -10.03 -9.94
CA VAL A 243 -5.10 -9.62 -8.66
C VAL A 243 -4.35 -8.45 -8.02
N LYS A 244 -3.26 -8.71 -7.29
CA LYS A 244 -2.40 -7.69 -6.69
C LYS A 244 -1.04 -8.29 -6.35
N LYS A 245 0.05 -7.70 -6.86
CA LYS A 245 1.40 -8.27 -6.67
C LYS A 245 1.77 -8.47 -5.20
N SER A 246 1.61 -7.45 -4.36
CA SER A 246 1.92 -7.57 -2.93
C SER A 246 1.08 -8.62 -2.22
N PHE A 247 -0.15 -8.89 -2.68
CA PHE A 247 -0.95 -9.99 -2.17
C PHE A 247 -0.41 -11.36 -2.59
N ARG A 248 0.00 -11.54 -3.86
CA ARG A 248 0.63 -12.79 -4.32
C ARG A 248 1.93 -13.08 -3.58
N ASP A 249 2.77 -12.05 -3.41
CA ASP A 249 4.02 -12.13 -2.67
C ASP A 249 3.76 -12.47 -1.20
N TYR A 250 2.72 -11.88 -0.59
CA TYR A 250 2.30 -12.22 0.76
C TYR A 250 1.84 -13.68 0.88
N VAL A 251 0.98 -14.15 -0.03
CA VAL A 251 0.44 -15.52 -0.04
C VAL A 251 1.56 -16.55 -0.18
N THR A 252 2.48 -16.36 -1.12
CA THR A 252 3.57 -17.32 -1.38
C THR A 252 4.78 -17.11 -0.45
N GLY A 253 4.85 -15.97 0.22
CA GLY A 253 5.94 -15.58 1.10
C GLY A 253 5.97 -16.33 2.44
N PRO A 254 6.99 -16.05 3.26
CA PRO A 254 7.23 -16.76 4.53
C PRO A 254 6.17 -16.46 5.60
N ILE A 255 5.33 -15.46 5.36
CA ILE A 255 4.27 -15.01 6.27
C ILE A 255 3.05 -15.90 6.10
N ALA A 256 2.41 -15.91 4.93
CA ALA A 256 1.24 -16.75 4.71
C ALA A 256 1.57 -18.22 4.43
N LYS A 257 2.77 -18.52 3.92
CA LYS A 257 3.22 -19.88 3.56
C LYS A 257 2.16 -20.64 2.76
N GLY A 258 1.54 -19.91 1.86
CA GLY A 258 0.36 -20.31 1.14
C GLY A 258 0.66 -20.91 -0.22
N LYS A 259 -0.42 -21.17 -0.95
CA LYS A 259 -0.40 -21.68 -2.31
C LYS A 259 -1.45 -20.96 -3.15
N ILE A 260 -1.05 -20.69 -4.38
CA ILE A 260 -1.93 -20.21 -5.44
C ILE A 260 -2.23 -21.42 -6.33
N THR A 261 -3.51 -21.65 -6.63
CA THR A 261 -3.96 -22.77 -7.46
C THR A 261 -4.88 -22.26 -8.55
N LEU A 262 -4.55 -22.59 -9.79
CA LEU A 262 -5.34 -22.28 -10.97
C LEU A 262 -6.14 -23.51 -11.38
N THR A 263 -7.39 -23.29 -11.77
CA THR A 263 -8.31 -24.35 -12.22
C THR A 263 -9.19 -23.83 -13.35
N GLY A 264 -9.89 -24.72 -14.05
CA GLY A 264 -10.86 -24.34 -15.09
C GLY A 264 -10.23 -23.71 -16.33
N GLY A 265 -8.98 -24.03 -16.66
CA GLY A 265 -8.29 -23.50 -17.84
C GLY A 265 -7.39 -22.30 -17.58
N ALA A 266 -7.49 -21.65 -16.40
CA ALA A 266 -6.57 -20.58 -16.04
C ALA A 266 -5.11 -21.08 -15.94
N VAL A 267 -4.16 -20.26 -16.43
CA VAL A 267 -2.71 -20.58 -16.45
C VAL A 267 -1.87 -19.41 -15.96
N ASP A 268 -0.66 -19.69 -15.48
CA ASP A 268 0.33 -18.65 -15.17
C ASP A 268 0.73 -17.94 -16.47
N HIS A 269 0.70 -16.59 -16.47
CA HIS A 269 1.05 -15.79 -17.64
C HIS A 269 1.60 -14.42 -17.25
N GLY A 270 2.78 -14.08 -17.77
CA GLY A 270 3.49 -12.85 -17.43
C GLY A 270 3.72 -12.73 -15.92
N ASP A 271 3.31 -11.60 -15.34
CA ASP A 271 3.39 -11.35 -13.90
C ASP A 271 2.12 -11.80 -13.14
N GLY A 272 1.14 -12.39 -13.81
CA GLY A 272 -0.16 -12.77 -13.26
C GLY A 272 -0.71 -14.08 -13.83
N TYR A 273 -2.00 -14.09 -14.16
CA TYR A 273 -2.70 -15.25 -14.69
C TYR A 273 -3.46 -14.89 -15.96
N ARG A 274 -3.64 -15.87 -16.84
CA ARG A 274 -4.50 -15.82 -18.02
C ARG A 274 -5.74 -16.67 -17.80
N PHE A 275 -6.89 -16.08 -18.05
CA PHE A 275 -8.23 -16.68 -18.05
C PHE A 275 -8.73 -16.73 -19.51
N PRO A 276 -8.84 -17.92 -20.12
CA PRO A 276 -9.08 -18.06 -21.55
C PRO A 276 -10.57 -18.17 -21.93
N HIS A 277 -10.83 -18.47 -23.21
CA HIS A 277 -12.16 -18.74 -23.76
C HIS A 277 -13.18 -17.65 -23.46
N GLY A 278 -12.79 -16.40 -23.71
CA GLY A 278 -13.68 -15.26 -23.64
C GLY A 278 -14.88 -15.43 -24.57
N GLU A 279 -16.10 -15.41 -24.03
CA GLU A 279 -17.35 -15.43 -24.79
C GLU A 279 -18.26 -14.28 -24.35
N GLY A 280 -19.02 -13.70 -25.28
CA GLY A 280 -19.96 -12.63 -24.92
C GLY A 280 -20.42 -11.76 -26.09
N ALA A 281 -20.63 -10.48 -25.81
CA ALA A 281 -21.21 -9.52 -26.74
C ALA A 281 -20.37 -8.25 -26.86
N TYR A 282 -20.26 -7.74 -28.07
CA TYR A 282 -19.63 -6.46 -28.36
C TYR A 282 -20.57 -5.61 -29.22
N ASP A 283 -20.91 -4.40 -28.78
CA ASP A 283 -21.69 -3.43 -29.54
C ASP A 283 -20.87 -2.18 -29.84
N ALA A 284 -20.43 -2.05 -31.10
CA ALA A 284 -19.67 -0.89 -31.56
C ALA A 284 -20.47 0.43 -31.51
N GLY A 285 -21.80 0.36 -31.65
CA GLY A 285 -22.67 1.53 -31.66
C GLY A 285 -22.89 2.10 -30.25
N GLU A 286 -23.01 1.23 -29.26
CA GLU A 286 -23.11 1.59 -27.85
C GLU A 286 -21.74 1.78 -27.19
N GLY A 287 -20.68 1.25 -27.81
CA GLY A 287 -19.34 1.23 -27.24
C GLY A 287 -19.27 0.33 -26.01
N SER A 288 -19.97 -0.80 -26.05
CA SER A 288 -20.04 -1.77 -24.96
C SER A 288 -19.36 -3.10 -25.30
N LEU A 289 -18.79 -3.73 -24.28
CA LEU A 289 -18.16 -5.03 -24.35
C LEU A 289 -18.45 -5.77 -23.04
N ASP A 290 -19.12 -6.92 -23.17
CA ASP A 290 -19.36 -7.85 -22.09
C ASP A 290 -18.76 -9.20 -22.49
N ALA A 291 -17.79 -9.69 -21.73
CA ALA A 291 -17.16 -10.98 -21.99
C ALA A 291 -16.88 -11.74 -20.70
N ALA A 292 -17.26 -13.01 -20.66
CA ALA A 292 -16.98 -13.95 -19.57
C ALA A 292 -15.86 -14.90 -19.98
N PHE A 293 -15.00 -15.26 -19.03
CA PHE A 293 -13.80 -16.07 -19.26
C PHE A 293 -13.82 -17.31 -18.38
N ASP A 294 -13.27 -18.38 -18.93
CA ASP A 294 -13.05 -19.61 -18.20
C ASP A 294 -11.97 -19.44 -17.12
N GLY A 295 -12.12 -20.22 -16.06
CA GLY A 295 -11.07 -20.45 -15.09
C GLY A 295 -11.29 -19.79 -13.74
N ALA A 296 -10.39 -20.12 -12.83
CA ALA A 296 -10.43 -19.66 -11.47
C ALA A 296 -9.04 -19.63 -10.86
N VAL A 297 -8.83 -18.69 -9.94
CA VAL A 297 -7.64 -18.61 -9.11
C VAL A 297 -8.05 -18.69 -7.65
N ARG A 298 -7.39 -19.60 -6.91
CA ARG A 298 -7.60 -19.78 -5.47
C ARG A 298 -6.31 -19.57 -4.70
N PHE A 299 -6.38 -18.68 -3.72
CA PHE A 299 -5.33 -18.36 -2.79
C PHE A 299 -5.64 -19.03 -1.45
N THR A 300 -4.72 -19.87 -0.97
CA THR A 300 -4.78 -20.43 0.38
C THR A 300 -3.53 -20.06 1.16
N GLY A 301 -3.63 -19.89 2.47
CA GLY A 301 -2.51 -19.54 3.34
C GLY A 301 -2.88 -19.62 4.81
N HIS A 302 -1.91 -19.40 5.71
CA HIS A 302 -2.12 -19.46 7.16
C HIS A 302 -2.76 -20.77 7.61
N GLU A 303 -2.24 -21.90 7.13
CA GLU A 303 -2.74 -23.24 7.44
C GLU A 303 -4.25 -23.40 7.13
N GLY A 304 -4.76 -22.68 6.12
CA GLY A 304 -6.15 -22.72 5.67
C GLY A 304 -7.06 -21.66 6.30
N ALA A 305 -6.51 -20.71 7.04
CA ALA A 305 -7.26 -19.56 7.56
C ALA A 305 -7.42 -18.44 6.51
N LEU A 306 -6.51 -18.34 5.54
CA LEU A 306 -6.74 -17.60 4.30
C LEU A 306 -7.23 -18.60 3.25
N ASP A 307 -8.40 -18.34 2.69
CA ASP A 307 -8.97 -19.08 1.57
C ASP A 307 -9.84 -18.10 0.77
N LEU A 308 -9.34 -17.68 -0.39
CA LEU A 308 -9.99 -16.72 -1.29
C LEU A 308 -9.94 -17.28 -2.70
N LYS A 309 -11.09 -17.40 -3.35
CA LYS A 309 -11.22 -17.84 -4.74
C LYS A 309 -11.96 -16.79 -5.55
N PHE A 310 -11.42 -16.51 -6.74
CA PHE A 310 -12.13 -15.83 -7.82
C PHE A 310 -12.41 -16.85 -8.93
N SER A 311 -13.64 -16.92 -9.40
CA SER A 311 -14.05 -17.69 -10.59
C SER A 311 -15.05 -16.92 -11.42
N ASP A 312 -15.41 -17.47 -12.58
CA ASP A 312 -16.47 -16.91 -13.43
C ASP A 312 -16.21 -15.42 -13.72
N LEU A 313 -14.96 -15.13 -14.11
CA LEU A 313 -14.51 -13.77 -14.30
C LEU A 313 -15.14 -13.20 -15.57
N SER A 314 -15.62 -11.97 -15.49
CA SER A 314 -16.11 -11.24 -16.64
C SER A 314 -15.68 -9.78 -16.62
N ILE A 315 -15.64 -9.18 -17.79
CA ILE A 315 -15.51 -7.74 -17.95
C ILE A 315 -16.82 -7.17 -18.48
N GLU A 316 -17.26 -6.08 -17.87
CA GLU A 316 -18.39 -5.27 -18.32
C GLU A 316 -17.85 -3.89 -18.67
N VAL A 317 -17.90 -3.46 -19.93
CA VAL A 317 -17.41 -2.15 -20.35
C VAL A 317 -18.54 -1.37 -21.02
N GLU A 318 -18.73 -0.13 -20.60
CA GLU A 318 -19.64 0.83 -21.22
C GLU A 318 -18.89 2.16 -21.43
N GLY A 319 -18.49 2.41 -22.69
CA GLY A 319 -17.73 3.60 -23.06
C GLY A 319 -16.37 3.69 -22.34
N ALA A 320 -16.20 4.71 -21.50
CA ALA A 320 -14.94 5.05 -20.83
C ALA A 320 -14.75 4.39 -19.45
N LYS A 321 -15.69 3.54 -19.04
CA LYS A 321 -15.67 2.86 -17.74
C LYS A 321 -15.97 1.39 -17.95
N GLY A 322 -15.38 0.55 -17.12
CA GLY A 322 -15.79 -0.84 -17.01
C GLY A 322 -15.70 -1.35 -15.58
N ALA A 323 -16.04 -2.62 -15.42
CA ALA A 323 -15.88 -3.36 -14.19
C ALA A 323 -15.26 -4.73 -14.50
N LEU A 324 -14.40 -5.19 -13.60
CA LEU A 324 -14.04 -6.60 -13.50
C LEU A 324 -14.99 -7.24 -12.48
N VAL A 325 -15.75 -8.22 -12.92
CA VAL A 325 -16.73 -8.95 -12.13
C VAL A 325 -16.25 -10.39 -11.95
N ALA A 326 -16.54 -10.98 -10.79
CA ALA A 326 -16.22 -12.38 -10.53
C ALA A 326 -17.13 -12.95 -9.45
N ASP A 327 -17.29 -14.27 -9.48
CA ASP A 327 -17.74 -15.03 -8.32
C ASP A 327 -16.61 -15.11 -7.30
N VAL A 328 -16.94 -14.82 -6.04
CA VAL A 328 -15.99 -14.72 -4.93
C VAL A 328 -16.38 -15.68 -3.82
N SER A 329 -15.50 -16.63 -3.52
CA SER A 329 -15.56 -17.41 -2.28
C SER A 329 -14.49 -16.90 -1.33
N SER A 330 -14.87 -16.39 -0.16
CA SER A 330 -13.92 -15.86 0.83
C SER A 330 -14.22 -16.41 2.22
N LYS A 331 -13.16 -16.82 2.92
CA LYS A 331 -13.21 -17.30 4.29
C LYS A 331 -12.90 -16.18 5.27
N ASP A 332 -13.84 -15.94 6.19
CA ASP A 332 -13.63 -15.04 7.31
C ASP A 332 -12.59 -15.61 8.28
N ARG A 333 -11.68 -14.75 8.73
CA ARG A 333 -10.50 -15.15 9.52
C ARG A 333 -10.81 -15.30 11.01
N GLU A 334 -11.87 -14.64 11.49
CA GLU A 334 -12.28 -14.67 12.89
C GLU A 334 -13.25 -15.82 13.14
N THR A 335 -14.25 -15.99 12.27
CA THR A 335 -15.30 -17.00 12.42
C THR A 335 -14.96 -18.31 11.70
N GLY A 336 -14.12 -18.26 10.67
CA GLY A 336 -13.83 -19.41 9.80
C GLY A 336 -14.95 -19.74 8.80
N GLU A 337 -16.00 -18.91 8.74
CA GLU A 337 -17.12 -19.06 7.82
C GLU A 337 -16.69 -18.75 6.38
N VAL A 338 -17.11 -19.58 5.44
CA VAL A 338 -16.92 -19.34 4.00
C VAL A 338 -18.18 -18.69 3.46
N THR A 339 -18.03 -17.54 2.81
CA THR A 339 -19.09 -16.84 2.11
C THR A 339 -18.83 -16.92 0.61
N ASP A 340 -19.81 -17.41 -0.13
CA ASP A 340 -19.83 -17.37 -1.59
C ASP A 340 -20.72 -16.18 -2.03
N SER A 341 -20.22 -15.37 -2.95
CA SER A 341 -20.90 -14.21 -3.51
C SER A 341 -20.77 -14.24 -5.01
N GLU A 342 -21.90 -14.18 -5.70
CA GLU A 342 -21.96 -14.20 -7.16
C GLU A 342 -21.90 -12.77 -7.71
N ASP A 343 -21.35 -12.62 -8.92
CA ASP A 343 -21.35 -11.36 -9.69
C ASP A 343 -20.82 -10.15 -8.91
N VAL A 344 -19.76 -10.34 -8.11
CA VAL A 344 -19.15 -9.24 -7.36
C VAL A 344 -18.38 -8.36 -8.32
N LYS A 345 -18.75 -7.08 -8.44
CA LYS A 345 -17.89 -6.07 -9.07
C LYS A 345 -16.63 -5.90 -8.24
N VAL A 346 -15.57 -6.64 -8.56
CA VAL A 346 -14.32 -6.66 -7.79
C VAL A 346 -13.55 -5.36 -7.99
N ALA A 347 -13.46 -4.88 -9.23
CA ALA A 347 -12.71 -3.67 -9.55
C ALA A 347 -13.44 -2.77 -10.55
N ASP A 348 -13.33 -1.46 -10.36
CA ASP A 348 -13.62 -0.46 -11.39
C ASP A 348 -12.45 -0.39 -12.36
N LEU A 349 -12.73 -0.43 -13.66
CA LEU A 349 -11.75 -0.37 -14.74
C LEU A 349 -11.78 0.98 -15.43
N ALA A 350 -10.63 1.65 -15.48
CA ALA A 350 -10.46 2.91 -16.18
C ALA A 350 -10.01 2.69 -17.62
N THR A 351 -10.93 2.30 -18.51
CA THR A 351 -10.66 2.07 -19.94
C THR A 351 -10.26 3.35 -20.69
N GLY A 352 -10.53 4.51 -20.08
CA GLY A 352 -10.05 5.81 -20.54
C GLY A 352 -10.99 6.45 -21.56
N SER A 353 -10.84 6.10 -22.83
CA SER A 353 -11.68 6.56 -23.94
C SER A 353 -12.59 5.44 -24.45
N ALA A 354 -13.37 5.68 -25.52
CA ALA A 354 -14.18 4.64 -26.14
C ALA A 354 -13.35 3.39 -26.48
N LEU A 355 -14.01 2.22 -26.49
CA LEU A 355 -13.40 0.96 -26.89
C LEU A 355 -12.62 1.11 -28.22
N PRO A 356 -11.45 0.48 -28.35
CA PRO A 356 -10.70 0.51 -29.59
C PRO A 356 -11.48 -0.21 -30.68
N GLU A 357 -11.31 0.27 -31.92
CA GLU A 357 -11.81 -0.43 -33.10
C GLU A 357 -11.10 -1.79 -33.21
N PRO A 358 -11.80 -2.86 -33.63
CA PRO A 358 -11.18 -4.17 -33.82
C PRO A 358 -10.04 -4.10 -34.86
N GLU A 359 -8.87 -4.62 -34.51
CA GLU A 359 -7.74 -4.81 -35.42
C GLU A 359 -7.62 -6.31 -35.74
N ASP A 360 -7.68 -6.66 -37.03
CA ASP A 360 -7.66 -8.07 -37.49
C ASP A 360 -8.68 -8.98 -36.77
N GLY A 361 -9.86 -8.42 -36.45
CA GLY A 361 -10.94 -9.13 -35.76
C GLY A 361 -10.80 -9.18 -34.23
N VAL A 362 -9.78 -8.54 -33.65
CA VAL A 362 -9.50 -8.56 -32.21
C VAL A 362 -9.64 -7.16 -31.60
N ILE A 363 -10.36 -7.07 -30.48
CA ILE A 363 -10.40 -5.89 -29.62
C ILE A 363 -9.44 -6.13 -28.47
N THR A 364 -8.49 -5.22 -28.27
CA THR A 364 -7.49 -5.33 -27.20
C THR A 364 -7.54 -4.11 -26.28
N LEU A 365 -7.73 -4.36 -24.98
CA LEU A 365 -7.55 -3.41 -23.89
C LEU A 365 -6.27 -3.78 -23.15
N THR A 366 -5.28 -2.90 -23.12
CA THR A 366 -3.97 -3.20 -22.50
C THR A 366 -3.76 -2.37 -21.24
N ASP A 367 -3.26 -3.02 -20.19
CA ASP A 367 -2.86 -2.41 -18.92
C ASP A 367 -3.91 -1.45 -18.34
N VAL A 368 -5.19 -1.84 -18.42
CA VAL A 368 -6.31 -1.04 -17.92
C VAL A 368 -6.17 -0.91 -16.40
N PRO A 369 -6.06 0.32 -15.86
CA PRO A 369 -5.98 0.51 -14.42
C PRO A 369 -7.24 -0.02 -13.72
N ALA A 370 -7.03 -0.84 -12.70
CA ALA A 370 -8.08 -1.46 -11.90
C ALA A 370 -8.05 -0.93 -10.47
N ALA A 371 -9.17 -0.40 -10.00
CA ALA A 371 -9.34 0.09 -8.64
C ALA A 371 -10.34 -0.79 -7.88
N LEU A 372 -9.94 -1.31 -6.72
CA LEU A 372 -10.77 -2.20 -5.91
C LEU A 372 -12.07 -1.50 -5.50
N THR A 373 -13.22 -2.14 -5.68
CA THR A 373 -14.49 -1.56 -5.23
C THR A 373 -14.71 -1.76 -3.73
N ALA A 374 -15.76 -1.14 -3.18
CA ALA A 374 -16.17 -1.39 -1.80
C ALA A 374 -16.63 -2.84 -1.55
N ASP A 375 -17.18 -3.51 -2.57
CA ASP A 375 -17.59 -4.92 -2.46
C ASP A 375 -16.39 -5.85 -2.63
N GLY A 376 -15.47 -5.54 -3.56
CA GLY A 376 -14.18 -6.21 -3.67
C GLY A 376 -13.36 -6.12 -2.38
N ALA A 377 -13.36 -4.97 -1.69
CA ALA A 377 -12.66 -4.80 -0.41
C ALA A 377 -13.15 -5.77 0.69
N LYS A 378 -14.44 -6.12 0.69
CA LYS A 378 -14.99 -7.11 1.64
C LYS A 378 -14.42 -8.51 1.38
N ALA A 379 -14.21 -8.89 0.11
CA ALA A 379 -13.61 -10.17 -0.25
C ALA A 379 -12.23 -10.38 0.37
N PHE A 380 -11.44 -9.31 0.51
CA PHE A 380 -10.12 -9.34 1.14
C PHE A 380 -10.16 -9.24 2.67
N GLY A 381 -11.35 -9.29 3.29
CA GLY A 381 -11.53 -9.16 4.74
C GLY A 381 -11.26 -7.74 5.26
N GLY A 382 -11.44 -6.71 4.41
CA GLY A 382 -11.24 -5.30 4.77
C GLY A 382 -9.77 -4.88 4.96
N PHE A 383 -8.82 -5.68 4.49
CA PHE A 383 -7.39 -5.34 4.52
C PHE A 383 -7.04 -4.21 3.54
N TYR A 384 -7.71 -4.22 2.40
CA TYR A 384 -7.64 -3.18 1.38
C TYR A 384 -8.89 -2.32 1.44
N ALA A 385 -8.75 -1.05 1.07
CA ALA A 385 -9.86 -0.11 1.00
C ALA A 385 -10.43 -0.02 -0.42
N ALA A 386 -11.66 0.49 -0.53
CA ALA A 386 -12.19 0.87 -1.83
C ALA A 386 -11.29 1.96 -2.45
N GLY A 387 -11.01 1.85 -3.74
CA GLY A 387 -10.05 2.67 -4.46
C GLY A 387 -8.62 2.15 -4.40
N ASP A 388 -8.33 1.06 -3.67
CA ASP A 388 -7.00 0.44 -3.69
C ASP A 388 -6.62 -0.03 -5.09
N ALA A 389 -5.45 0.42 -5.56
CA ALA A 389 -4.93 -0.02 -6.85
C ALA A 389 -4.64 -1.53 -6.82
N LEU A 390 -5.23 -2.22 -7.79
CA LEU A 390 -4.97 -3.62 -8.12
C LEU A 390 -3.98 -3.71 -9.27
N ASP A 391 -3.53 -4.92 -9.58
CA ASP A 391 -2.77 -5.12 -10.81
C ASP A 391 -3.65 -4.76 -12.01
N PRO A 392 -3.11 -4.08 -13.03
CA PRO A 392 -3.87 -3.70 -14.21
C PRO A 392 -4.39 -4.93 -14.96
N VAL A 393 -5.46 -4.71 -15.72
CA VAL A 393 -6.16 -5.75 -16.47
C VAL A 393 -5.85 -5.60 -17.96
N THR A 394 -5.46 -6.68 -18.62
CA THR A 394 -5.36 -6.74 -20.08
C THR A 394 -6.40 -7.72 -20.61
N VAL A 395 -7.16 -7.31 -21.62
CA VAL A 395 -8.19 -8.13 -22.27
C VAL A 395 -7.96 -8.13 -23.76
N ALA A 396 -8.02 -9.30 -24.39
CA ALA A 396 -8.11 -9.43 -25.83
C ALA A 396 -9.27 -10.35 -26.18
N VAL A 397 -10.22 -9.85 -26.97
CA VAL A 397 -11.40 -10.62 -27.42
C VAL A 397 -11.47 -10.63 -28.94
N SER A 398 -11.79 -11.79 -29.50
CA SER A 398 -11.96 -12.00 -30.93
C SER A 398 -13.43 -12.00 -31.31
N LEU A 399 -13.73 -11.37 -32.45
CA LEU A 399 -15.04 -11.37 -33.09
C LEU A 399 -15.11 -12.38 -34.25
N ASP A 400 -14.00 -13.07 -34.51
CA ASP A 400 -13.81 -14.04 -35.58
C ASP A 400 -13.09 -15.26 -34.99
N GLU A 401 -13.56 -16.47 -35.33
CA GLU A 401 -13.04 -17.74 -34.84
C GLU A 401 -11.61 -18.03 -35.34
N ASP A 402 -11.22 -17.41 -36.46
CA ASP A 402 -9.90 -17.57 -37.08
C ASP A 402 -8.90 -16.49 -36.62
N ALA A 403 -9.28 -15.59 -35.72
CA ALA A 403 -8.40 -14.50 -35.27
C ALA A 403 -7.34 -14.98 -34.27
N ASP A 404 -6.10 -14.52 -34.46
CA ASP A 404 -4.99 -14.82 -33.56
C ASP A 404 -5.02 -13.92 -32.32
N LEU A 405 -5.21 -14.51 -31.13
CA LEU A 405 -5.16 -13.75 -29.88
C LEU A 405 -3.71 -13.48 -29.42
N PRO A 406 -3.42 -12.30 -28.83
CA PRO A 406 -2.11 -11.99 -28.31
C PRO A 406 -1.70 -12.96 -27.18
N GLY A 407 -0.48 -13.50 -27.30
CA GLY A 407 0.02 -14.56 -26.41
C GLY A 407 -0.49 -15.97 -26.72
N GLY A 408 -1.26 -16.13 -27.82
CA GLY A 408 -1.79 -17.40 -28.30
C GLY A 408 -3.14 -17.78 -27.68
N ASN A 409 -3.94 -18.52 -28.44
CA ASN A 409 -5.14 -19.18 -27.95
C ASN A 409 -4.69 -20.39 -27.12
N THR A 410 -5.12 -20.51 -25.87
CA THR A 410 -4.84 -21.71 -25.07
C THR A 410 -5.78 -22.88 -25.44
N GLY A 411 -6.23 -22.93 -26.69
CA GLY A 411 -7.24 -23.85 -27.19
C GLY A 411 -6.82 -25.32 -27.06
N ASP A 412 -7.68 -26.08 -26.39
CA ASP A 412 -7.89 -27.53 -26.49
C ASP A 412 -6.62 -28.41 -26.43
N THR A 413 -6.22 -28.83 -25.22
CA THR A 413 -5.62 -30.17 -25.08
C THR A 413 -6.73 -31.22 -25.20
N GLY A 414 -7.18 -31.44 -26.43
CA GLY A 414 -7.99 -32.58 -26.80
C GLY A 414 -7.27 -33.88 -26.42
N GLY A 415 -8.00 -34.76 -25.74
CA GLY A 415 -7.48 -35.97 -25.13
C GLY A 415 -6.64 -36.85 -26.06
N GLY A 416 -5.44 -37.16 -25.59
CA GLY A 416 -4.65 -38.31 -26.02
C GLY A 416 -4.19 -39.06 -24.78
N ASP A 417 -4.70 -40.27 -24.58
CA ASP A 417 -4.12 -41.25 -23.68
C ASP A 417 -2.60 -41.34 -23.92
N ASP A 418 -1.77 -41.15 -22.89
CA ASP A 418 -1.01 -42.27 -22.32
C ASP A 418 -0.01 -41.86 -21.22
N THR A 419 0.01 -42.73 -20.20
CA THR A 419 1.09 -43.00 -19.23
C THR A 419 1.42 -41.98 -18.15
N GLY A 420 1.00 -42.32 -16.93
CA GLY A 420 1.38 -41.65 -15.70
C GLY A 420 2.88 -41.74 -15.38
N GLY A 421 3.36 -40.66 -14.79
CA GLY A 421 4.62 -40.59 -14.07
C GLY A 421 4.41 -39.78 -12.80
N THR A 422 4.30 -40.47 -11.67
CA THR A 422 4.36 -39.86 -10.34
C THR A 422 5.79 -39.40 -10.07
N ASP A 423 6.01 -38.09 -10.00
CA ASP A 423 7.23 -37.53 -9.42
C ASP A 423 6.96 -36.88 -8.08
N THR A 424 7.19 -37.68 -7.05
CA THR A 424 7.32 -37.25 -5.66
C THR A 424 8.75 -36.72 -5.46
N GLY A 425 8.92 -35.41 -5.42
CA GLY A 425 10.20 -34.76 -5.10
C GLY A 425 10.56 -34.94 -3.63
N GLY A 426 11.47 -35.87 -3.33
CA GLY A 426 12.06 -36.08 -2.01
C GLY A 426 13.60 -36.07 -2.09
N SER A 427 14.19 -35.07 -1.43
CA SER A 427 15.64 -34.85 -1.24
C SER A 427 16.34 -36.03 -0.54
N THR A 428 17.58 -36.36 -0.95
CA THR A 428 18.77 -36.48 -0.05
C THR A 428 20.08 -36.79 -0.80
N THR A 429 21.09 -35.97 -0.50
CA THR A 429 22.51 -36.25 -0.21
C THR A 429 23.35 -37.21 -1.09
N GLY A 430 24.28 -36.62 -1.85
CA GLY A 430 25.73 -36.74 -1.65
C GLY A 430 26.45 -38.06 -1.96
N GLY A 431 27.34 -38.02 -2.96
CA GLY A 431 28.41 -39.02 -3.14
C GLY A 431 29.08 -38.91 -4.51
N GLY A 432 30.29 -38.35 -4.55
CA GLY A 432 31.02 -38.11 -5.79
C GLY A 432 31.63 -39.35 -6.45
N ALA A 433 31.83 -39.29 -7.76
CA ALA A 433 32.90 -39.98 -8.47
C ALA A 433 33.14 -39.32 -9.83
N VAL A 434 34.41 -39.09 -10.10
CA VAL A 434 35.01 -38.61 -11.35
C VAL A 434 34.77 -39.59 -12.50
N THR A 435 34.41 -39.11 -13.68
CA THR A 435 34.87 -39.66 -14.98
C THR A 435 34.76 -38.58 -16.05
N GLY A 436 35.86 -38.40 -16.80
CA GLY A 436 35.97 -37.41 -17.87
C GLY A 436 35.35 -37.87 -19.19
N GLY A 437 35.05 -36.89 -20.03
CA GLY A 437 34.62 -37.09 -21.40
C GLY A 437 34.72 -35.78 -22.18
N SER A 438 35.88 -35.53 -22.75
CA SER A 438 36.14 -34.41 -23.66
C SER A 438 35.64 -34.78 -25.07
N THR A 439 34.82 -33.92 -25.70
CA THR A 439 34.79 -33.77 -27.16
C THR A 439 34.49 -32.31 -27.54
N THR A 440 35.03 -31.93 -28.69
CA THR A 440 35.40 -30.59 -29.12
C THR A 440 34.48 -30.07 -30.24
N GLY A 441 34.23 -28.75 -30.24
CA GLY A 441 33.72 -27.95 -31.38
C GLY A 441 32.97 -26.73 -30.84
N GLY A 442 33.55 -25.52 -30.72
CA GLY A 442 33.98 -24.60 -31.80
C GLY A 442 32.73 -23.92 -32.38
N THR A 443 32.48 -22.61 -32.37
CA THR A 443 33.26 -21.37 -32.21
C THR A 443 32.29 -20.21 -31.92
N GLY A 444 32.65 -19.23 -31.08
CA GLY A 444 31.87 -17.99 -30.93
C GLY A 444 32.31 -17.16 -29.73
N SER A 445 33.33 -16.31 -29.91
CA SER A 445 33.81 -15.34 -28.92
C SER A 445 33.07 -14.02 -29.10
N LEU A 446 32.51 -13.44 -28.02
CA LEU A 446 32.36 -12.02 -27.61
C LEU A 446 31.63 -12.05 -26.24
N ALA A 447 31.91 -11.35 -25.16
CA ALA A 447 32.92 -10.39 -24.78
C ALA A 447 33.08 -10.45 -23.24
N THR A 448 34.27 -10.06 -22.80
CA THR A 448 34.76 -10.00 -21.42
C THR A 448 34.47 -8.64 -20.81
N THR A 449 33.97 -8.61 -19.57
CA THR A 449 34.31 -7.56 -18.59
C THR A 449 34.37 -8.21 -17.23
N GLY A 450 35.59 -8.32 -16.70
CA GLY A 450 35.88 -8.88 -15.39
C GLY A 450 35.55 -7.93 -14.24
N ALA A 451 35.37 -8.54 -13.08
CA ALA A 451 35.63 -7.92 -11.79
C ALA A 451 36.32 -8.98 -10.92
N ASP A 452 37.63 -8.82 -10.76
CA ASP A 452 38.49 -9.60 -9.88
C ASP A 452 38.12 -9.34 -8.41
N ILE A 453 38.00 -10.40 -7.61
CA ILE A 453 38.07 -10.33 -6.13
C ILE A 453 39.17 -11.30 -5.68
N PRO A 454 40.19 -10.84 -4.92
CA PRO A 454 41.30 -11.69 -4.52
C PRO A 454 40.89 -12.66 -3.42
N THR A 455 41.19 -13.93 -3.63
CA THR A 455 41.11 -15.02 -2.64
C THR A 455 42.34 -14.95 -1.74
N GLY A 456 42.18 -14.49 -0.50
CA GLY A 456 43.18 -14.58 0.56
C GLY A 456 42.94 -15.79 1.44
N ALA A 457 43.84 -16.77 1.35
CA ALA A 457 43.84 -17.97 2.19
C ALA A 457 44.19 -17.66 3.65
N LEU A 458 43.43 -18.20 4.59
CA LEU A 458 43.83 -18.31 5.99
C LEU A 458 43.52 -19.73 6.49
N LEU A 459 44.57 -20.55 6.47
CA LEU A 459 44.64 -21.87 7.09
C LEU A 459 44.93 -21.70 8.59
N GLY A 460 44.25 -22.50 9.42
CA GLY A 460 44.86 -23.04 10.63
C GLY A 460 44.05 -22.96 11.92
N GLY A 461 43.64 -24.12 12.43
CA GLY A 461 43.64 -24.38 13.88
C GLY A 461 42.30 -24.70 14.54
N ALA A 462 41.71 -25.86 14.24
CA ALA A 462 40.72 -26.47 15.14
C ALA A 462 41.45 -27.27 16.23
N GLY A 463 41.44 -26.76 17.46
CA GLY A 463 41.89 -27.45 18.67
C GLY A 463 40.68 -27.92 19.47
N ALA A 464 40.56 -29.23 19.64
CA ALA A 464 39.54 -29.90 20.45
C ALA A 464 39.69 -29.61 21.95
N MET A 465 38.58 -29.52 22.67
CA MET A 465 38.48 -29.79 24.11
C MET A 465 37.07 -30.27 24.46
N VAL A 466 36.95 -31.56 24.77
CA VAL A 466 35.87 -32.17 25.55
C VAL A 466 36.44 -32.38 26.95
N VAL A 467 35.85 -31.79 28.00
CA VAL A 467 35.82 -32.37 29.36
C VAL A 467 34.55 -31.95 30.08
N ALA A 468 33.87 -32.94 30.63
CA ALA A 468 32.69 -32.89 31.49
C ALA A 468 32.94 -32.24 32.85
N GLY A 469 31.89 -31.73 33.49
CA GLY A 469 31.97 -31.25 34.88
C GLY A 469 30.60 -30.97 35.49
N THR A 470 29.93 -32.02 35.93
CA THR A 470 28.78 -31.99 36.85
C THR A 470 29.14 -31.34 38.20
N ALA A 471 28.30 -30.46 38.73
CA ALA A 471 28.15 -30.27 40.17
C ALA A 471 26.78 -29.67 40.51
N ALA A 472 25.90 -30.51 41.06
CA ALA A 472 24.75 -30.10 41.84
C ALA A 472 25.21 -29.64 43.23
N VAL A 473 24.59 -28.59 43.77
CA VAL A 473 24.48 -28.40 45.23
C VAL A 473 23.06 -27.94 45.56
N LEU A 474 22.36 -28.82 46.29
CA LEU A 474 21.14 -28.56 47.03
C LEU A 474 21.46 -27.92 48.39
N ALA A 475 20.51 -27.07 48.83
CA ALA A 475 19.98 -26.93 50.19
C ALA A 475 20.83 -26.34 51.32
N ALA A 476 20.27 -25.28 51.95
CA ALA A 476 19.80 -25.20 53.35
C ALA A 476 19.59 -23.70 53.68
N ALA A 477 18.57 -23.24 54.40
CA ALA A 477 17.68 -23.86 55.37
C ALA A 477 16.32 -23.13 55.41
#